data_AF-A0A353E6X1-F1
#
_entry.id   AF-A0A353E6X1-F1
#
_cell.length_a   1.000
_cell.length_b   1.000
_cell.length_c   1.000
_cell.angle_alpha   90.00
_cell.angle_beta   90.00
_cell.angle_gamma   90.00
#
_symmetry.space_group_name_H-M   'P 1'
#
loop_
_entity.id
_entity.type
_entity.pdbx_description
1 polymer ?
#
loop_
_entity_poly.entity_id
_entity_poly.type
_entity_poly.pdbx_seq_one_letter_code
_entity_poly.pdbx_strand_id
1 'polypeptide(L)'
;MKDLDWSNLSFGYRRTDYNVRCYYRDGKWGEIEVCSDEYLKLHMAATCLHYGQEAFEGLKAYRCPDGKVRVFRMDENAARLQSTCRGILMPEVPTEMFEEMVKKVVRLNQEWIPPYESGATLYIRPLLIGTSAQVGVHPASEYCFLIFVTPVGPYFKGGFSSNPYVIIREYDRSAPLGTGIYKVGGNYAASLKANSIAHEKGYACEFYLDAKEKKYMDECGAANFFGIKNNTYVTPKSTSILPSITNKSLMQLAEDLGLKVERRQIPEEELDTFEEAGACGTAAVISPISYIDDLETGKRYDFGPHPGPISKKLYETLRGIQYGTVEDKHNWTTVVIE
;
A
#
# COMPACT_ATOMS: atom_id res chain seq x y z
N MET A 1 -15.68 22.90 -0.70
CA MET A 1 -14.44 22.20 -1.08
C MET A 1 -13.28 23.19 -1.01
N LYS A 2 -12.05 22.72 -0.75
CA LYS A 2 -10.84 23.57 -0.80
C LYS A 2 -10.50 23.98 -2.24
N ASP A 3 -9.90 25.16 -2.41
CA ASP A 3 -9.39 25.64 -3.69
C ASP A 3 -7.93 25.20 -3.88
N LEU A 4 -7.73 24.08 -4.58
CA LEU A 4 -6.43 23.47 -4.84
C LEU A 4 -6.34 23.02 -6.30
N ASP A 5 -5.13 23.02 -6.85
CA ASP A 5 -4.85 22.32 -8.11
C ASP A 5 -4.79 20.80 -7.87
N TRP A 6 -5.97 20.19 -7.86
CA TRP A 6 -6.16 18.76 -7.59
C TRP A 6 -5.43 17.87 -8.61
N SER A 7 -5.31 18.32 -9.86
CA SER A 7 -4.64 17.60 -10.96
C SER A 7 -3.13 17.47 -10.78
N ASN A 8 -2.49 18.45 -10.13
CA ASN A 8 -1.04 18.50 -9.97
C ASN A 8 -0.55 18.16 -8.55
N LEU A 9 -1.42 17.53 -7.74
CA LEU A 9 -1.01 17.05 -6.42
C LEU A 9 0.04 15.95 -6.53
N SER A 10 1.11 16.06 -5.73
CA SER A 10 2.05 14.96 -5.51
C SER A 10 1.48 13.94 -4.52
N PHE A 11 2.12 12.78 -4.44
CA PHE A 11 1.90 11.84 -3.33
C PHE A 11 2.72 12.31 -2.12
N GLY A 12 2.23 13.36 -1.44
CA GLY A 12 2.92 14.01 -0.33
C GLY A 12 2.03 14.29 0.86
N TYR A 13 2.64 14.72 1.96
CA TYR A 13 1.90 15.20 3.12
C TYR A 13 1.42 16.62 2.87
N ARG A 14 0.11 16.82 3.06
CA ARG A 14 -0.52 18.12 3.17
C ARG A 14 -1.38 18.09 4.41
N ARG A 15 -1.19 19.07 5.28
CA ARG A 15 -1.99 19.23 6.49
C ARG A 15 -3.47 19.36 6.15
N THR A 16 -4.30 18.56 6.80
CA THR A 16 -5.76 18.68 6.80
C THR A 16 -6.26 19.16 8.17
N ASP A 17 -7.57 19.32 8.32
CA ASP A 17 -8.14 20.01 9.48
C ASP A 17 -8.12 19.14 10.75
N TYR A 18 -8.36 17.82 10.62
CA TYR A 18 -8.47 16.91 11.75
C TYR A 18 -7.79 15.56 11.51
N ASN A 19 -7.27 14.98 12.59
CA ASN A 19 -6.97 13.56 12.73
C ASN A 19 -7.78 12.97 13.88
N VAL A 20 -7.86 11.65 13.95
CA VAL A 20 -8.49 10.93 15.07
C VAL A 20 -7.46 10.04 15.75
N ARG A 21 -7.56 9.91 17.08
CA ARG A 21 -6.60 9.17 17.91
C ARG A 21 -7.34 8.34 18.94
N CYS A 22 -6.77 7.21 19.33
CA CYS A 22 -7.14 6.48 20.53
C CYS A 22 -5.87 5.91 21.18
N TYR A 23 -5.91 5.76 22.49
CA TYR A 23 -4.77 5.34 23.29
C TYR A 23 -5.03 3.99 23.92
N TYR A 24 -4.03 3.12 23.91
CA TYR A 24 -4.06 1.86 24.65
C TYR A 24 -3.31 2.04 25.96
N ARG A 25 -4.02 1.86 27.08
CA ARG A 25 -3.47 1.92 28.44
C ARG A 25 -4.18 0.90 29.32
N ASP A 26 -3.49 0.36 30.32
CA ASP A 26 -4.06 -0.59 31.29
C ASP A 26 -4.81 -1.77 30.64
N GLY A 27 -4.29 -2.26 29.51
CA GLY A 27 -4.86 -3.42 28.82
C GLY A 27 -6.09 -3.15 27.94
N LYS A 28 -6.43 -1.88 27.66
CA LYS A 28 -7.63 -1.52 26.89
C LYS A 28 -7.41 -0.31 25.99
N TRP A 29 -8.14 -0.28 24.87
CA TRP A 29 -8.29 0.89 24.02
C TRP A 29 -9.25 1.90 24.69
N GLY A 30 -8.86 3.17 24.69
CA GLY A 30 -9.71 4.28 25.12
C GLY A 30 -10.64 4.81 24.03
N GLU A 31 -11.25 5.95 24.31
CA GLU A 31 -12.17 6.64 23.42
C GLU A 31 -11.49 7.18 22.15
N ILE A 32 -12.29 7.38 21.10
CA ILE A 32 -11.84 8.01 19.85
C ILE A 32 -11.88 9.54 20.00
N GLU A 33 -10.70 10.13 20.16
CA GLU A 33 -10.48 11.56 20.26
C GLU A 33 -10.35 12.21 18.87
N VAL A 34 -10.92 13.41 18.72
CA VAL A 34 -10.71 14.26 17.53
C VAL A 34 -9.64 15.29 17.87
N CYS A 35 -8.63 15.41 17.02
CA CYS A 35 -7.51 16.32 17.24
C CYS A 35 -7.23 17.16 15.98
N SER A 36 -6.90 18.43 16.16
CA SER A 36 -6.43 19.33 15.08
C SER A 36 -4.91 19.54 15.08
N ASP A 37 -4.22 19.06 16.12
CA ASP A 37 -2.76 19.10 16.20
C ASP A 37 -2.18 17.97 15.33
N GLU A 38 -1.19 18.28 14.49
CA GLU A 38 -0.49 17.33 13.63
C GLU A 38 0.75 16.72 14.29
N TYR A 39 1.13 17.23 15.47
CA TYR A 39 2.24 16.73 16.24
C TYR A 39 1.80 15.73 17.32
N LEU A 40 2.73 14.84 17.67
CA LEU A 40 2.60 13.89 18.76
C LEU A 40 3.62 14.23 19.85
N LYS A 41 3.17 14.39 21.09
CA LYS A 41 4.06 14.47 22.25
C LYS A 41 4.48 13.07 22.66
N LEU A 42 5.72 12.70 22.34
CA LEU A 42 6.30 11.40 22.68
C LEU A 42 7.39 11.54 23.73
N HIS A 43 7.50 10.56 24.63
CA HIS A 43 8.68 10.45 25.48
C HIS A 43 9.89 10.11 24.61
N MET A 44 11.06 10.70 24.89
CA MET A 44 12.27 10.46 24.10
C MET A 44 12.75 9.00 24.09
N ALA A 45 12.23 8.17 25.00
CA ALA A 45 12.51 6.74 25.13
C ALA A 45 11.34 5.85 24.67
N ALA A 46 10.40 6.36 23.87
CA ALA A 46 9.29 5.56 23.34
C ALA A 46 9.81 4.43 22.42
N THR A 47 9.25 3.23 22.53
CA THR A 47 9.75 2.05 21.79
C THR A 47 9.67 2.20 20.28
N CYS A 48 8.70 2.98 19.76
CA CYS A 48 8.63 3.28 18.32
C CYS A 48 9.88 4.02 17.81
N LEU A 49 10.49 4.88 18.64
CA LEU A 49 11.64 5.70 18.26
C LEU A 49 12.96 4.89 18.25
N HIS A 50 13.07 3.83 19.03
CA HIS A 50 14.33 3.09 19.25
C HIS A 50 14.32 1.69 18.65
N TYR A 51 13.17 1.00 18.71
CA TYR A 51 13.05 -0.42 18.34
C TYR A 51 12.05 -0.66 17.20
N GLY A 52 11.56 0.41 16.57
CA GLY A 52 10.66 0.32 15.42
C GLY A 52 9.36 -0.43 15.71
N GLN A 53 8.88 -0.40 16.97
CA GLN A 53 7.60 -1.00 17.34
C GLN A 53 6.44 -0.12 16.85
N GLU A 54 6.22 -0.18 15.54
CA GLU A 54 5.25 0.60 14.80
C GLU A 54 4.67 -0.18 13.63
N ALA A 55 3.40 0.08 13.34
CA ALA A 55 2.65 -0.51 12.25
C ALA A 55 1.80 0.56 11.57
N PHE A 56 1.57 0.44 10.28
CA PHE A 56 0.72 1.39 9.57
C PHE A 56 -0.09 0.73 8.47
N GLU A 57 -1.14 1.42 8.04
CA GLU A 57 -1.96 1.02 6.92
C GLU A 57 -2.06 2.10 5.85
N GLY A 58 -2.64 1.74 4.71
CA GLY A 58 -2.82 2.66 3.59
C GLY A 58 -4.03 2.30 2.76
N LEU A 59 -5.01 3.21 2.76
CA LEU A 59 -6.26 3.11 2.03
C LEU A 59 -6.67 4.49 1.49
N LYS A 60 -7.76 4.54 0.72
CA LYS A 60 -8.21 5.75 0.03
C LYS A 60 -9.71 5.94 0.16
N ALA A 61 -10.14 7.19 0.25
CA ALA A 61 -11.51 7.61 0.01
C ALA A 61 -11.63 8.25 -1.38
N TYR A 62 -12.73 7.95 -2.05
CA TYR A 62 -13.01 8.36 -3.42
C TYR A 62 -14.31 9.15 -3.44
N ARG A 63 -14.29 10.37 -3.96
CA ARG A 63 -15.52 11.07 -4.33
C ARG A 63 -16.00 10.51 -5.66
N CYS A 64 -17.23 10.02 -5.66
CA CYS A 64 -17.82 9.30 -6.78
C CYS A 64 -18.72 10.23 -7.62
N PRO A 65 -19.02 9.87 -8.89
CA PRO A 65 -19.88 10.68 -9.76
C PRO A 65 -21.32 10.82 -9.25
N ASP A 66 -21.77 9.89 -8.42
CA ASP A 66 -23.09 9.92 -7.78
C ASP A 66 -23.15 10.81 -6.52
N GLY A 67 -22.09 11.58 -6.25
CA GLY A 67 -21.97 12.50 -5.12
C GLY A 67 -21.46 11.86 -3.83
N LYS A 68 -21.58 10.53 -3.70
CA LYS A 68 -21.17 9.77 -2.52
C LYS A 68 -19.66 9.73 -2.37
N VAL A 69 -19.21 9.40 -1.16
CA VAL A 69 -17.81 9.07 -0.90
C VAL A 69 -17.70 7.61 -0.48
N ARG A 70 -16.84 6.85 -1.15
CA ARG A 70 -16.59 5.44 -0.89
C ARG A 70 -15.18 5.20 -0.36
N VAL A 71 -15.03 4.21 0.50
CA VAL A 71 -13.75 3.66 0.95
C VAL A 71 -13.65 2.21 0.51
N PHE A 72 -12.49 1.80 -0.01
CA PHE A 72 -12.26 0.46 -0.54
C PHE A 72 -11.62 -0.47 0.50
N ARG A 73 -12.30 -1.58 0.82
CA ARG A 73 -11.84 -2.73 1.61
C ARG A 73 -11.15 -2.38 2.94
N MET A 74 -11.73 -1.44 3.70
CA MET A 74 -11.15 -1.03 4.98
C MET A 74 -11.13 -2.15 6.03
N ASP A 75 -12.02 -3.15 5.90
CA ASP A 75 -12.04 -4.38 6.67
C ASP A 75 -10.74 -5.20 6.48
N GLU A 76 -10.26 -5.31 5.25
CA GLU A 76 -8.98 -6.00 4.95
C GLU A 76 -7.78 -5.22 5.49
N ASN A 77 -7.85 -3.89 5.48
CA ASN A 77 -6.82 -3.07 6.12
C ASN A 77 -6.79 -3.30 7.64
N ALA A 78 -7.95 -3.36 8.29
CA ALA A 78 -8.05 -3.68 9.72
C ALA A 78 -7.48 -5.07 10.02
N ALA A 79 -7.86 -6.08 9.23
CA ALA A 79 -7.37 -7.45 9.39
C ALA A 79 -5.84 -7.56 9.20
N ARG A 80 -5.27 -6.82 8.24
CA ARG A 80 -3.81 -6.80 8.02
C ARG A 80 -3.07 -6.04 9.12
N LEU A 81 -3.64 -4.95 9.65
CA LEU A 81 -3.09 -4.27 10.82
C LEU A 81 -3.07 -5.21 12.03
N GLN A 82 -4.16 -5.92 12.30
CA GLN A 82 -4.23 -6.93 13.37
C GLN A 82 -3.19 -8.05 13.18
N SER A 83 -3.01 -8.54 11.95
CA SER A 83 -1.94 -9.50 11.64
C SER A 83 -0.55 -8.94 11.93
N THR A 84 -0.33 -7.66 11.63
CA THR A 84 0.92 -6.97 11.95
C THR A 84 1.10 -6.84 13.47
N CYS A 85 0.05 -6.45 14.20
CA CYS A 85 0.06 -6.35 15.66
C CYS A 85 0.49 -7.67 16.32
N ARG A 86 -0.09 -8.80 15.90
CA ARG A 86 0.32 -10.12 16.38
C ARG A 86 1.79 -10.43 16.08
N GLY A 87 2.24 -10.05 14.88
CA GLY A 87 3.61 -10.28 14.42
C GLY A 87 4.69 -9.51 15.20
N ILE A 88 4.36 -8.32 15.71
CA ILE A 88 5.30 -7.44 16.43
C ILE A 88 4.85 -7.06 17.85
N LEU A 89 4.02 -7.91 18.45
CA LEU A 89 3.58 -7.83 19.85
C LEU A 89 2.97 -6.46 20.21
N MET A 90 1.99 -6.01 19.43
CA MET A 90 1.18 -4.83 19.71
C MET A 90 -0.27 -5.24 19.99
N PRO A 91 -1.04 -4.45 20.76
CA PRO A 91 -2.47 -4.69 20.91
C PRO A 91 -3.17 -4.56 19.56
N GLU A 92 -4.09 -5.49 19.29
CA GLU A 92 -4.92 -5.47 18.11
C GLU A 92 -5.97 -4.35 18.22
N VAL A 93 -6.09 -3.52 17.19
CA VAL A 93 -7.19 -2.54 17.08
C VAL A 93 -8.44 -3.31 16.60
N PRO A 94 -9.56 -3.28 17.34
CA PRO A 94 -10.80 -3.93 16.89
C PRO A 94 -11.25 -3.42 15.53
N THR A 95 -11.74 -4.30 14.65
CA THR A 95 -12.17 -3.94 13.30
C THR A 95 -13.21 -2.83 13.30
N GLU A 96 -14.20 -2.92 14.19
CA GLU A 96 -15.26 -1.93 14.36
C GLU A 96 -14.70 -0.53 14.70
N MET A 97 -13.73 -0.47 15.64
CA MET A 97 -13.06 0.76 16.01
C MET A 97 -12.24 1.34 14.86
N PHE A 98 -11.50 0.49 14.13
CA PHE A 98 -10.74 0.92 12.95
C PHE A 98 -11.66 1.55 11.90
N GLU A 99 -12.77 0.89 11.56
CA GLU A 99 -13.72 1.39 10.60
C GLU A 99 -14.42 2.68 11.06
N GLU A 100 -14.80 2.76 12.34
CA GLU A 100 -15.38 3.97 12.91
C GLU A 100 -14.42 5.16 12.78
N MET A 101 -13.15 4.97 13.13
CA MET A 101 -12.12 5.99 13.00
C MET A 101 -11.90 6.42 11.54
N VAL A 102 -11.92 5.47 10.59
CA VAL A 102 -11.85 5.76 9.15
C VAL A 102 -13.05 6.60 8.70
N LYS A 103 -14.28 6.18 9.03
CA LYS A 103 -15.51 6.90 8.69
C LYS A 103 -15.48 8.32 9.29
N LYS A 104 -15.07 8.45 10.55
CA LYS A 104 -15.01 9.72 11.29
C LYS A 104 -13.99 10.69 10.68
N VAL A 105 -12.75 10.25 10.43
CA VAL A 105 -11.71 11.15 9.88
C VAL A 105 -12.03 11.61 8.46
N VAL A 106 -12.63 10.75 7.63
CA VAL A 106 -13.05 11.13 6.26
C VAL A 106 -14.16 12.18 6.32
N ARG A 107 -15.17 12.00 7.18
CA ARG A 107 -16.28 12.98 7.36
C ARG A 107 -15.79 14.33 7.88
N LEU A 108 -14.89 14.32 8.87
CA LEU A 108 -14.31 15.53 9.45
C LEU A 108 -13.49 16.33 8.42
N ASN A 109 -12.90 15.66 7.44
CA ASN A 109 -12.06 16.27 6.40
C ASN A 109 -12.73 16.24 5.01
N GLN A 110 -14.06 16.20 4.93
CA GLN A 110 -14.79 16.05 3.66
C GLN A 110 -14.45 17.12 2.60
N GLU A 111 -14.08 18.31 3.05
CA GLU A 111 -13.66 19.45 2.24
C GLU A 111 -12.33 19.22 1.50
N TRP A 112 -11.52 18.29 2.00
CA TRP A 112 -10.23 17.88 1.44
C TRP A 112 -10.34 16.70 0.47
N ILE A 113 -11.52 16.10 0.32
CA ILE A 113 -11.73 14.99 -0.61
C ILE A 113 -11.76 15.56 -2.03
N PRO A 114 -10.81 15.17 -2.90
CA PRO A 114 -10.75 15.71 -4.25
C PRO A 114 -12.02 15.44 -5.07
N PRO A 115 -12.35 16.31 -6.04
CA PRO A 115 -13.45 16.09 -6.98
C PRO A 115 -13.18 14.88 -7.88
N TYR A 116 -14.25 14.20 -8.32
CA TYR A 116 -14.17 12.99 -9.14
C TYR A 116 -13.33 13.21 -10.41
N GLU A 117 -13.55 14.35 -11.06
CA GLU A 117 -12.97 14.74 -12.34
C GLU A 117 -11.45 14.91 -12.29
N SER A 118 -10.89 15.16 -11.09
CA SER A 118 -9.45 15.35 -10.92
C SER A 118 -8.65 14.05 -10.97
N GLY A 119 -9.30 12.90 -10.75
CA GLY A 119 -8.61 11.61 -10.59
C GLY A 119 -7.75 11.47 -9.32
N ALA A 120 -7.65 12.54 -8.51
CA ALA A 120 -7.02 12.54 -7.20
C ALA A 120 -7.92 11.86 -6.16
N THR A 121 -7.34 11.51 -5.01
CA THR A 121 -8.03 10.79 -3.92
C THR A 121 -7.64 11.34 -2.56
N LEU A 122 -8.46 11.08 -1.53
CA LEU A 122 -8.05 11.33 -0.16
C LEU A 122 -7.36 10.07 0.37
N TYR A 123 -6.05 10.14 0.58
CA TYR A 123 -5.31 9.03 1.18
C TYR A 123 -5.49 9.03 2.69
N ILE A 124 -5.70 7.84 3.26
CA ILE A 124 -5.95 7.61 4.67
C ILE A 124 -4.77 6.84 5.23
N ARG A 125 -4.15 7.36 6.29
CA ARG A 125 -3.00 6.76 6.97
C ARG A 125 -3.35 6.43 8.42
N PRO A 126 -3.78 5.19 8.68
CA PRO A 126 -3.74 4.61 10.02
C PRO A 126 -2.29 4.34 10.43
N LEU A 127 -1.94 4.69 11.66
CA LEU A 127 -0.62 4.51 12.26
C LEU A 127 -0.79 4.07 13.71
N LEU A 128 -0.08 3.01 14.09
CA LEU A 128 -0.05 2.44 15.43
C LEU A 128 1.40 2.44 15.92
N ILE A 129 1.67 3.07 17.07
CA ILE A 129 3.02 3.20 17.64
C ILE A 129 3.06 2.84 19.13
N GLY A 130 4.14 2.19 19.57
CA GLY A 130 4.44 1.99 20.99
C GLY A 130 4.98 3.27 21.63
N THR A 131 4.34 3.75 22.69
CA THR A 131 4.59 5.08 23.28
C THR A 131 5.18 5.07 24.68
N SER A 132 5.20 3.92 25.37
CA SER A 132 5.76 3.82 26.73
C SER A 132 7.28 4.03 26.72
N ALA A 133 7.78 4.76 27.73
CA ALA A 133 9.21 5.00 27.92
C ALA A 133 9.94 3.72 28.34
N GLN A 134 10.94 3.29 27.55
CA GLN A 134 11.66 2.04 27.80
C GLN A 134 13.04 2.04 27.13
N VAL A 135 14.04 1.46 27.81
CA VAL A 135 15.42 1.24 27.27
C VAL A 135 15.72 -0.26 27.08
N GLY A 136 14.97 -1.15 27.71
CA GLY A 136 15.07 -2.59 27.45
C GLY A 136 14.26 -3.01 26.21
N VAL A 137 14.73 -4.01 25.47
CA VAL A 137 14.01 -4.53 24.30
C VAL A 137 12.85 -5.43 24.75
N HIS A 138 11.69 -4.81 24.98
CA HIS A 138 10.43 -5.47 25.31
C HIS A 138 9.25 -4.74 24.66
N PRO A 139 8.09 -5.40 24.46
CA PRO A 139 6.90 -4.71 23.99
C PRO A 139 6.51 -3.54 24.89
N ALA A 140 6.00 -2.46 24.28
CA ALA A 140 5.45 -1.33 25.02
C ALA A 140 4.25 -1.73 25.90
N SER A 141 4.02 -0.97 26.96
CA SER A 141 2.80 -1.08 27.78
C SER A 141 1.71 -0.09 27.36
N GLU A 142 2.08 0.96 26.64
CA GLU A 142 1.18 1.99 26.12
C GLU A 142 1.37 2.16 24.62
N TYR A 143 0.27 2.40 23.91
CA TYR A 143 0.27 2.61 22.46
C TYR A 143 -0.64 3.75 22.06
N CYS A 144 -0.36 4.35 20.89
CA CYS A 144 -1.22 5.31 20.23
C CYS A 144 -1.60 4.77 18.86
N PHE A 145 -2.90 4.61 18.62
CA PHE A 145 -3.44 4.40 17.28
C PHE A 145 -4.06 5.71 16.80
N LEU A 146 -3.71 6.14 15.59
CA LEU A 146 -4.24 7.35 15.00
C LEU A 146 -4.52 7.15 13.52
N ILE A 147 -5.40 7.99 12.98
CA ILE A 147 -5.64 8.09 11.55
C ILE A 147 -5.60 9.56 11.15
N PHE A 148 -4.73 9.88 10.20
CA PHE A 148 -4.75 11.16 9.48
C PHE A 148 -5.01 10.94 8.00
N VAL A 149 -5.37 12.01 7.30
CA VAL A 149 -5.67 11.98 5.87
C VAL A 149 -4.86 13.05 5.14
N THR A 150 -4.63 12.85 3.84
CA THR A 150 -3.99 13.85 2.97
C THR A 150 -4.49 13.65 1.54
N PRO A 151 -4.84 14.71 0.80
CA PRO A 151 -5.18 14.57 -0.62
C PRO A 151 -3.92 14.21 -1.41
N VAL A 152 -4.04 13.24 -2.31
CA VAL A 152 -2.96 12.78 -3.19
C VAL A 152 -3.44 12.75 -4.63
N GLY A 153 -2.57 13.20 -5.53
CA GLY A 153 -2.87 13.21 -6.96
C GLY A 153 -2.78 11.82 -7.60
N PRO A 154 -3.03 11.74 -8.91
CA PRO A 154 -2.74 10.53 -9.67
C PRO A 154 -1.25 10.16 -9.54
N TYR A 155 -0.97 8.87 -9.32
CA TYR A 155 0.39 8.40 -9.08
C TYR A 155 1.33 8.68 -10.26
N PHE A 156 0.81 8.57 -11.49
CA PHE A 156 1.54 8.89 -12.72
C PHE A 156 1.02 10.20 -13.31
N LYS A 157 1.87 11.23 -13.34
CA LYS A 157 1.56 12.55 -13.92
C LYS A 157 1.16 12.49 -15.41
N GLY A 158 1.55 11.43 -16.13
CA GLY A 158 1.24 11.20 -17.55
C GLY A 158 0.11 10.19 -17.82
N GLY A 159 -0.63 9.75 -16.78
CA GLY A 159 -1.65 8.71 -16.90
C GLY A 159 -1.10 7.29 -16.75
N PHE A 160 -1.89 6.29 -17.12
CA PHE A 160 -1.49 4.87 -17.01
C PHE A 160 -0.39 4.56 -18.03
N SER A 161 0.88 4.58 -17.61
CA SER A 161 2.05 4.39 -18.46
C SER A 161 2.99 3.32 -17.88
N SER A 162 3.72 2.64 -18.76
CA SER A 162 4.75 1.68 -18.34
C SER A 162 6.01 2.37 -17.83
N ASN A 163 6.66 1.79 -16.82
CA ASN A 163 7.86 2.36 -16.20
C ASN A 163 8.99 1.33 -16.12
N PRO A 164 10.26 1.77 -16.16
CA PRO A 164 11.42 0.88 -16.07
C PRO A 164 11.73 0.51 -14.62
N TYR A 165 12.07 -0.76 -14.37
CA TYR A 165 12.42 -1.30 -13.06
C TYR A 165 13.81 -1.94 -13.12
N VAL A 166 14.42 -2.14 -11.95
CA VAL A 166 15.77 -2.70 -11.85
C VAL A 166 15.91 -3.67 -10.69
N ILE A 167 16.47 -4.85 -10.93
CA ILE A 167 16.85 -5.80 -9.87
C ILE A 167 18.11 -5.28 -9.18
N ILE A 168 18.06 -5.17 -7.85
CA ILE A 168 19.20 -4.77 -7.02
C ILE A 168 19.51 -5.88 -6.01
N ARG A 169 20.38 -6.83 -6.42
CA ARG A 169 20.68 -8.05 -5.66
C ARG A 169 21.37 -7.82 -4.32
N GLU A 170 22.16 -6.76 -4.22
CA GLU A 170 22.94 -6.40 -3.03
C GLU A 170 22.08 -6.08 -1.79
N TYR A 171 20.79 -5.79 -1.97
CA TYR A 171 19.90 -5.35 -0.89
C TYR A 171 18.69 -6.27 -0.76
N ASP A 172 18.19 -6.37 0.46
CA ASP A 172 16.95 -7.07 0.80
C ASP A 172 16.01 -6.13 1.54
N ARG A 173 14.73 -6.15 1.16
CA ARG A 173 13.68 -5.46 1.92
C ARG A 173 13.42 -6.14 3.25
N SER A 174 13.50 -7.47 3.28
CA SER A 174 13.24 -8.27 4.47
C SER A 174 13.96 -9.61 4.39
N ALA A 175 14.34 -10.15 5.55
CA ALA A 175 14.84 -11.51 5.65
C ALA A 175 13.72 -12.54 5.38
N PRO A 176 14.05 -13.79 4.98
CA PRO A 176 13.04 -14.81 4.61
C PRO A 176 12.00 -15.13 5.69
N LEU A 177 12.42 -15.03 6.97
CA LEU A 177 11.59 -15.21 8.17
C LEU A 177 11.53 -13.93 9.01
N GLY A 178 11.70 -12.78 8.35
CA GLY A 178 11.65 -11.46 8.98
C GLY A 178 10.24 -10.90 9.03
N THR A 179 10.15 -9.57 9.00
CA THR A 179 8.90 -8.83 9.12
C THR A 179 8.23 -8.54 7.77
N GLY A 180 8.68 -9.16 6.67
CA GLY A 180 8.26 -8.82 5.31
C GLY A 180 6.76 -8.95 5.05
N ILE A 181 6.09 -9.88 5.74
CA ILE A 181 4.63 -10.08 5.69
C ILE A 181 3.83 -9.07 6.52
N TYR A 182 4.51 -8.25 7.32
CA TYR A 182 3.91 -7.26 8.21
C TYR A 182 4.16 -5.84 7.70
N LYS A 183 3.21 -4.94 7.92
CA LYS A 183 3.29 -3.55 7.43
C LYS A 183 3.94 -2.61 8.44
N VAL A 184 5.23 -2.83 8.66
CA VAL A 184 6.05 -2.13 9.68
C VAL A 184 7.10 -1.22 9.04
N GLY A 185 7.47 -0.14 9.72
CA GLY A 185 8.43 0.85 9.20
C GLY A 185 9.82 0.29 8.90
N GLY A 186 10.29 -0.69 9.67
CA GLY A 186 11.61 -1.31 9.49
C GLY A 186 11.85 -1.88 8.08
N ASN A 187 10.81 -2.45 7.47
CA ASN A 187 10.89 -2.95 6.09
C ASN A 187 11.11 -1.84 5.06
N TYR A 188 10.55 -0.65 5.32
CA TYR A 188 10.69 0.51 4.45
C TYR A 188 12.03 1.20 4.68
N ALA A 189 12.51 1.27 5.92
CA ALA A 189 13.85 1.74 6.22
C ALA A 189 14.93 0.92 5.47
N ALA A 190 14.77 -0.41 5.44
CA ALA A 190 15.67 -1.31 4.70
C ALA A 190 15.66 -1.07 3.18
N SER A 191 14.55 -0.60 2.60
CA SER A 191 14.43 -0.39 1.15
C SER A 191 15.04 0.92 0.66
N LEU A 192 15.20 1.93 1.52
CA LEU A 192 15.56 3.31 1.13
C LEU A 192 16.83 3.37 0.28
N LYS A 193 17.87 2.61 0.62
CA LYS A 193 19.15 2.67 -0.09
C LYS A 193 19.05 2.11 -1.52
N ALA A 194 18.40 0.96 -1.67
CA ALA A 194 18.18 0.35 -2.99
C ALA A 194 17.29 1.25 -3.87
N ASN A 195 16.21 1.80 -3.30
CA ASN A 195 15.34 2.74 -4.00
C ASN A 195 16.09 3.99 -4.49
N SER A 196 16.95 4.58 -3.65
CA SER A 196 17.80 5.72 -4.05
C SER A 196 18.67 5.37 -5.26
N ILE A 197 19.33 4.20 -5.23
CA ILE A 197 20.20 3.73 -6.33
C ILE A 197 19.39 3.54 -7.61
N ALA A 198 18.20 2.93 -7.53
CA ALA A 198 17.32 2.75 -8.67
C ALA A 198 16.97 4.10 -9.33
N HIS A 199 16.54 5.06 -8.52
CA HIS A 199 16.18 6.40 -9.00
C HIS A 199 17.37 7.17 -9.57
N GLU A 200 18.53 7.13 -8.93
CA GLU A 200 19.78 7.75 -9.43
C GLU A 200 20.18 7.20 -10.81
N LYS A 201 19.86 5.94 -11.10
CA LYS A 201 20.11 5.28 -12.39
C LYS A 201 18.98 5.45 -13.40
N GLY A 202 17.92 6.20 -13.08
CA GLY A 202 16.81 6.49 -13.99
C GLY A 202 15.70 5.44 -14.00
N TYR A 203 15.67 4.52 -13.06
CA TYR A 203 14.57 3.56 -12.90
C TYR A 203 13.46 4.14 -12.00
N ALA A 204 12.23 3.67 -12.22
CA ALA A 204 11.08 4.07 -11.41
C ALA A 204 11.03 3.33 -10.07
N CYS A 205 11.59 2.13 -9.99
CA CYS A 205 11.68 1.37 -8.74
C CYS A 205 12.74 0.27 -8.84
N GLU A 206 13.29 -0.08 -7.69
CA GLU A 206 14.01 -1.31 -7.45
C GLU A 206 13.08 -2.53 -7.38
N PHE A 207 13.63 -3.69 -7.70
CA PHE A 207 13.01 -5.00 -7.63
C PHE A 207 13.83 -5.91 -6.74
N TYR A 208 13.17 -6.59 -5.80
CA TYR A 208 13.77 -7.55 -4.89
C TYR A 208 13.50 -8.98 -5.37
N LEU A 209 14.56 -9.77 -5.31
CA LEU A 209 14.47 -11.22 -5.37
C LEU A 209 14.30 -11.78 -3.96
N ASP A 210 13.95 -13.06 -3.86
CA ASP A 210 13.91 -13.75 -2.58
C ASP A 210 15.26 -13.63 -1.87
N ALA A 211 15.23 -13.27 -0.59
CA ALA A 211 16.45 -12.93 0.16
C ALA A 211 17.38 -14.14 0.42
N LYS A 212 16.89 -15.37 0.25
CA LYS A 212 17.65 -16.58 0.57
C LYS A 212 18.49 -17.07 -0.60
N GLU A 213 17.87 -17.23 -1.76
CA GLU A 213 18.47 -17.83 -2.94
C GLU A 213 18.78 -16.80 -4.02
N LYS A 214 18.13 -15.63 -4.01
CA LYS A 214 18.27 -14.56 -5.02
C LYS A 214 17.94 -15.07 -6.42
N LYS A 215 16.90 -15.89 -6.54
CA LYS A 215 16.47 -16.52 -7.80
C LYS A 215 15.02 -16.24 -8.16
N TYR A 216 14.18 -16.01 -7.16
CA TYR A 216 12.75 -15.86 -7.37
C TYR A 216 12.32 -14.41 -7.22
N MET A 217 11.44 -13.94 -8.10
CA MET A 217 10.86 -12.61 -8.01
C MET A 217 10.00 -12.51 -6.74
N ASP A 218 10.24 -11.49 -5.91
CA ASP A 218 9.48 -11.25 -4.68
C ASP A 218 8.57 -10.02 -4.83
N GLU A 219 9.12 -8.81 -4.67
CA GLU A 219 8.37 -7.55 -4.65
C GLU A 219 9.16 -6.42 -5.33
N CYS A 220 8.46 -5.35 -5.68
CA CYS A 220 9.06 -4.17 -6.29
C CYS A 220 8.76 -2.94 -5.43
N GLY A 221 9.83 -2.42 -4.79
CA GLY A 221 9.74 -1.42 -3.73
C GLY A 221 8.69 -1.78 -2.67
N ALA A 222 7.61 -1.00 -2.63
CA ALA A 222 6.50 -1.16 -1.69
C ALA A 222 5.22 -1.77 -2.32
N ALA A 223 5.33 -2.40 -3.50
CA ALA A 223 4.24 -2.98 -4.25
C ALA A 223 4.47 -4.48 -4.53
N ASN A 224 3.38 -5.22 -4.74
CA ASN A 224 3.46 -6.62 -5.22
C ASN A 224 3.64 -6.66 -6.72
N PHE A 225 4.23 -7.74 -7.21
CA PHE A 225 4.41 -7.99 -8.64
C PHE A 225 3.35 -8.95 -9.19
N PHE A 226 3.01 -8.78 -10.47
CA PHE A 226 2.34 -9.80 -11.28
C PHE A 226 2.88 -9.81 -12.70
N GLY A 227 2.78 -10.97 -13.34
CA GLY A 227 2.99 -11.16 -14.78
C GLY A 227 1.79 -11.82 -15.43
N ILE A 228 1.58 -11.54 -16.71
CA ILE A 228 0.53 -12.14 -17.53
C ILE A 228 1.17 -13.05 -18.58
N LYS A 229 0.71 -14.29 -18.67
CA LYS A 229 1.23 -15.29 -19.63
C LYS A 229 0.14 -16.27 -19.99
N ASN A 230 -0.12 -16.50 -21.27
CA ASN A 230 -1.07 -17.51 -21.74
C ASN A 230 -2.43 -17.43 -21.00
N ASN A 231 -3.03 -16.23 -20.95
CA ASN A 231 -4.29 -15.97 -20.23
C ASN A 231 -4.26 -16.34 -18.73
N THR A 232 -3.08 -16.27 -18.10
CA THR A 232 -2.87 -16.55 -16.68
C THR A 232 -2.25 -15.35 -15.98
N TYR A 233 -2.85 -14.92 -14.87
CA TYR A 233 -2.29 -13.97 -13.92
C TYR A 233 -1.39 -14.72 -12.94
N VAL A 234 -0.09 -14.45 -12.98
CA VAL A 234 0.91 -15.09 -12.13
C VAL A 234 1.45 -14.07 -11.14
N THR A 235 1.46 -14.39 -9.84
CA THR A 235 2.01 -13.51 -8.81
C THR A 235 2.84 -14.29 -7.79
N PRO A 236 3.91 -13.71 -7.21
CA PRO A 236 4.76 -14.40 -6.25
C PRO A 236 4.04 -14.95 -5.02
N LYS A 237 4.43 -16.17 -4.62
CA LYS A 237 4.14 -16.76 -3.32
C LYS A 237 5.44 -16.82 -2.51
N SER A 238 5.53 -16.01 -1.47
CA SER A 238 6.71 -15.93 -0.61
C SER A 238 6.32 -15.60 0.83
N THR A 239 7.19 -15.98 1.77
CA THR A 239 7.06 -15.73 3.21
C THR A 239 7.63 -14.38 3.64
N SER A 240 8.21 -13.61 2.72
CA SER A 240 8.79 -12.28 2.95
C SER A 240 8.03 -11.15 2.24
N ILE A 241 6.88 -11.46 1.63
CA ILE A 241 6.06 -10.53 0.84
C ILE A 241 4.87 -10.04 1.64
N LEU A 242 4.62 -8.74 1.59
CA LEU A 242 3.44 -8.12 2.18
C LEU A 242 2.19 -8.59 1.42
N PRO A 243 1.19 -9.20 2.10
CA PRO A 243 -0.07 -9.55 1.46
C PRO A 243 -0.84 -8.28 1.03
N SER A 244 -0.69 -7.89 -0.24
CA SER A 244 -1.36 -6.70 -0.78
C SER A 244 -2.86 -6.95 -0.98
N ILE A 245 -3.66 -6.05 -0.42
CA ILE A 245 -5.12 -5.99 -0.64
C ILE A 245 -5.42 -5.72 -2.12
N THR A 246 -4.59 -4.92 -2.79
CA THR A 246 -4.72 -4.66 -4.23
C THR A 246 -4.46 -5.93 -5.02
N ASN A 247 -3.36 -6.65 -4.75
CA ASN A 247 -3.06 -7.91 -5.45
C ASN A 247 -4.14 -8.97 -5.20
N LYS A 248 -4.63 -9.08 -3.95
CA LYS A 248 -5.78 -9.94 -3.60
C LYS A 248 -7.02 -9.60 -4.44
N SER A 249 -7.31 -8.31 -4.63
CA SER A 249 -8.45 -7.86 -5.44
C SER A 249 -8.22 -8.11 -6.93
N LEU A 250 -7.00 -7.92 -7.44
CA LEU A 250 -6.65 -8.17 -8.83
C LEU A 250 -6.69 -9.66 -9.19
N MET A 251 -6.26 -10.55 -8.30
CA MET A 251 -6.44 -11.99 -8.49
C MET A 251 -7.92 -12.35 -8.63
N GLN A 252 -8.79 -11.85 -7.75
CA GLN A 252 -10.24 -12.09 -7.87
C GLN A 252 -10.81 -11.55 -9.19
N LEU A 253 -10.45 -10.31 -9.57
CA LEU A 253 -10.90 -9.71 -10.82
C LEU A 253 -10.35 -10.45 -12.05
N ALA A 254 -9.14 -11.01 -11.99
CA ALA A 254 -8.59 -11.81 -13.07
C ALA A 254 -9.45 -13.07 -13.29
N GLU A 255 -9.85 -13.76 -12.22
CA GLU A 255 -10.78 -14.90 -12.30
C GLU A 255 -12.14 -14.49 -12.87
N ASP A 256 -12.72 -13.38 -12.40
CA ASP A 256 -14.00 -12.85 -12.90
C ASP A 256 -13.94 -12.50 -14.39
N LEU A 257 -12.75 -12.13 -14.89
CA LEU A 257 -12.48 -11.83 -16.30
C LEU A 257 -12.12 -13.07 -17.13
N GLY A 258 -12.10 -14.26 -16.52
CA GLY A 258 -11.83 -15.53 -17.19
C GLY A 258 -10.34 -15.89 -17.34
N LEU A 259 -9.45 -15.25 -16.58
CA LEU A 259 -8.05 -15.65 -16.49
C LEU A 259 -7.89 -16.75 -15.45
N LYS A 260 -6.88 -17.60 -15.66
CA LYS A 260 -6.37 -18.46 -14.58
C LYS A 260 -5.54 -17.61 -13.61
N VAL A 261 -5.58 -17.91 -12.32
CA VAL A 261 -4.69 -17.29 -11.33
C VAL A 261 -3.71 -18.33 -10.79
N GLU A 262 -2.42 -17.98 -10.78
CA GLU A 262 -1.36 -18.76 -10.16
C GLU A 262 -0.59 -17.94 -9.14
N ARG A 263 -0.61 -18.39 -7.88
CA ARG A 263 0.23 -17.83 -6.82
C ARG A 263 1.32 -18.81 -6.44
N ARG A 264 2.53 -18.58 -6.98
CA ARG A 264 3.69 -19.49 -6.87
C ARG A 264 5.00 -18.71 -6.90
N GLN A 265 6.13 -19.38 -6.64
CA GLN A 265 7.43 -18.78 -6.92
C GLN A 265 7.59 -18.56 -8.42
N ILE A 266 8.23 -17.44 -8.79
CA ILE A 266 8.49 -17.05 -10.18
C ILE A 266 10.01 -16.96 -10.31
N PRO A 267 10.68 -17.94 -10.95
CA PRO A 267 12.09 -17.81 -11.25
C PRO A 267 12.34 -16.59 -12.13
N GLU A 268 13.44 -15.88 -11.92
CA GLU A 268 13.78 -14.70 -12.70
C GLU A 268 13.86 -15.01 -14.21
N GLU A 269 14.38 -16.17 -14.58
CA GLU A 269 14.45 -16.60 -15.98
C GLU A 269 13.06 -16.76 -16.64
N GLU A 270 12.00 -16.91 -15.85
CA GLU A 270 10.63 -16.97 -16.37
C GLU A 270 10.13 -15.60 -16.83
N LEU A 271 10.76 -14.49 -16.42
CA LEU A 271 10.34 -13.14 -16.80
C LEU A 271 10.22 -12.96 -18.32
N ASP A 272 11.12 -13.57 -19.11
CA ASP A 272 11.10 -13.51 -20.59
C ASP A 272 9.83 -14.13 -21.21
N THR A 273 9.04 -14.85 -20.42
CA THR A 273 7.85 -15.55 -20.89
C THR A 273 6.55 -14.80 -20.62
N PHE A 274 6.60 -13.68 -19.90
CA PHE A 274 5.41 -12.85 -19.66
C PHE A 274 5.15 -11.89 -20.83
N GLU A 275 3.89 -11.81 -21.23
CA GLU A 275 3.38 -10.87 -22.25
C GLU A 275 3.19 -9.46 -21.67
N GLU A 276 2.86 -9.38 -20.37
CA GLU A 276 2.72 -8.13 -19.63
C GLU A 276 3.25 -8.31 -18.20
N ALA A 277 3.75 -7.24 -17.61
CA ALA A 277 4.18 -7.21 -16.21
C ALA A 277 3.70 -5.93 -15.52
N GLY A 278 3.43 -6.03 -14.22
CA GLY A 278 2.97 -4.90 -13.43
C GLY A 278 3.30 -5.00 -11.95
N ALA A 279 3.45 -3.83 -11.33
CA ALA A 279 3.45 -3.67 -9.89
C ALA A 279 2.06 -3.23 -9.41
N CYS A 280 1.61 -3.65 -8.23
CA CYS A 280 0.29 -3.32 -7.71
C CYS A 280 0.27 -3.02 -6.20
N GLY A 281 -0.54 -2.02 -5.82
CA GLY A 281 -0.68 -1.55 -4.44
C GLY A 281 -1.56 -0.31 -4.34
N THR A 282 -2.00 0.08 -3.13
CA THR A 282 -2.97 1.16 -2.92
C THR A 282 -2.61 2.48 -3.62
N ALA A 283 -1.32 2.86 -3.62
CA ALA A 283 -0.88 4.15 -4.14
C ALA A 283 -1.08 4.27 -5.67
N ALA A 284 -0.53 3.33 -6.44
CA ALA A 284 -0.59 3.33 -7.90
C ALA A 284 -1.79 2.56 -8.48
N VAL A 285 -2.46 1.74 -7.68
CA VAL A 285 -3.37 0.67 -8.12
C VAL A 285 -2.62 -0.38 -8.95
N ILE A 286 -2.27 -0.04 -10.19
CA ILE A 286 -1.33 -0.80 -11.04
C ILE A 286 -0.32 0.20 -11.63
N SER A 287 0.95 -0.20 -11.60
CA SER A 287 2.07 0.42 -12.31
C SER A 287 2.56 -0.57 -13.34
N PRO A 288 2.21 -0.41 -14.63
CA PRO A 288 2.73 -1.26 -15.69
C PRO A 288 4.26 -1.16 -15.77
N ILE A 289 4.90 -2.28 -16.07
CA ILE A 289 6.36 -2.37 -16.16
C ILE A 289 6.72 -2.44 -17.64
N SER A 290 7.63 -1.57 -18.10
CA SER A 290 8.12 -1.62 -19.48
C SER A 290 9.21 -2.66 -19.67
N TYR A 291 10.17 -2.66 -18.74
CA TYR A 291 11.26 -3.63 -18.69
C TYR A 291 11.82 -3.71 -17.28
N ILE A 292 12.48 -4.82 -16.96
CA ILE A 292 13.29 -5.02 -15.76
C ILE A 292 14.72 -5.28 -16.19
N ASP A 293 15.66 -4.47 -15.72
CA ASP A 293 17.10 -4.71 -15.90
C ASP A 293 17.67 -5.42 -14.67
N ASP A 294 18.50 -6.44 -14.88
CA ASP A 294 19.39 -6.97 -13.85
C ASP A 294 20.80 -6.42 -14.09
N LEU A 295 21.23 -5.52 -13.21
CA LEU A 295 22.52 -4.85 -13.34
C LEU A 295 23.71 -5.79 -13.10
N GLU A 296 23.51 -6.91 -12.39
CA GLU A 296 24.59 -7.86 -12.11
C GLU A 296 24.85 -8.76 -13.31
N THR A 297 23.79 -9.26 -13.97
CA THR A 297 23.91 -10.14 -15.14
C THR A 297 23.97 -9.37 -16.47
N GLY A 298 23.57 -8.10 -16.47
CA GLY A 298 23.44 -7.27 -17.67
C GLY A 298 22.23 -7.65 -18.53
N LYS A 299 21.32 -8.49 -18.02
CA LYS A 299 20.14 -8.95 -18.75
C LYS A 299 19.00 -7.95 -18.61
N ARG A 300 18.26 -7.76 -19.71
CA ARG A 300 16.99 -7.02 -19.76
C ARG A 300 15.84 -7.96 -20.06
N TYR A 301 14.77 -7.84 -19.29
CA TYR A 301 13.48 -8.48 -19.52
C TYR A 301 12.49 -7.43 -20.03
N ASP A 302 11.97 -7.57 -21.25
CA ASP A 302 11.13 -6.56 -21.92
C ASP A 302 9.66 -6.99 -21.98
N PHE A 303 8.75 -6.08 -21.59
CA PHE A 303 7.29 -6.28 -21.58
C PHE A 303 6.56 -5.26 -22.47
N GLY A 304 7.31 -4.48 -23.26
CA GLY A 304 6.78 -3.46 -24.16
C GLY A 304 6.68 -2.05 -23.58
N PRO A 305 6.71 -1.01 -24.45
CA PRO A 305 6.74 0.39 -24.02
C PRO A 305 5.37 0.93 -23.56
N HIS A 306 4.30 0.16 -23.75
CA HIS A 306 2.92 0.58 -23.46
C HIS A 306 2.25 -0.43 -22.53
N PRO A 307 1.33 0.01 -21.66
CA PRO A 307 0.58 -0.90 -20.82
C PRO A 307 -0.21 -1.91 -21.68
N GLY A 308 -0.07 -3.19 -21.34
CA GLY A 308 -0.79 -4.23 -22.04
C GLY A 308 -2.31 -4.21 -21.77
N PRO A 309 -3.10 -4.82 -22.68
CA PRO A 309 -4.56 -4.79 -22.62
C PRO A 309 -5.14 -5.43 -21.35
N ILE A 310 -4.54 -6.49 -20.81
CA ILE A 310 -5.04 -7.17 -19.62
C ILE A 310 -4.81 -6.30 -18.38
N SER A 311 -3.60 -5.75 -18.22
CA SER A 311 -3.24 -4.82 -17.15
C SER A 311 -4.14 -3.59 -17.16
N LYS A 312 -4.44 -3.05 -18.35
CA LYS A 312 -5.36 -1.92 -18.52
C LYS A 312 -6.79 -2.29 -18.10
N LYS A 313 -7.31 -3.43 -18.56
CA LYS A 313 -8.66 -3.89 -18.20
C LYS A 313 -8.82 -4.11 -16.70
N LEU A 314 -7.82 -4.71 -16.05
CA LEU A 314 -7.77 -4.90 -14.60
C LEU A 314 -7.77 -3.56 -13.86
N TYR A 315 -6.93 -2.61 -14.30
CA TYR A 315 -6.85 -1.28 -13.72
C TYR A 315 -8.18 -0.53 -13.82
N GLU A 316 -8.78 -0.49 -15.02
CA GLU A 316 -10.05 0.19 -15.27
C GLU A 316 -11.20 -0.43 -14.46
N THR A 317 -11.25 -1.76 -14.36
CA THR A 317 -12.28 -2.47 -13.58
C THR A 317 -12.15 -2.15 -12.09
N LEU A 318 -10.94 -2.27 -11.52
CA LEU A 318 -10.72 -2.01 -10.09
C LEU A 318 -10.97 -0.54 -9.73
N ARG A 319 -10.48 0.39 -10.56
CA ARG A 319 -10.77 1.82 -10.42
C ARG A 319 -12.27 2.08 -10.53
N GLY A 320 -12.95 1.46 -11.49
CA GLY A 320 -14.38 1.62 -11.68
C GLY A 320 -15.18 1.22 -10.44
N ILE A 321 -14.81 0.11 -9.80
CA ILE A 321 -15.40 -0.32 -8.53
C ILE A 321 -15.13 0.72 -7.44
N GLN A 322 -13.87 1.17 -7.29
CA GLN A 322 -13.48 2.17 -6.28
C GLN A 322 -14.25 3.50 -6.41
N TYR A 323 -14.54 3.92 -7.65
CA TYR A 323 -15.32 5.13 -7.95
C TYR A 323 -16.83 4.88 -8.08
N GLY A 324 -17.31 3.64 -7.94
CA GLY A 324 -18.73 3.30 -8.06
C GLY A 324 -19.28 3.42 -9.49
N THR A 325 -18.43 3.43 -10.52
CA THR A 325 -18.86 3.43 -11.93
C THR A 325 -18.96 2.03 -12.52
N VAL A 326 -18.41 1.03 -11.83
CA VAL A 326 -18.57 -0.40 -12.13
C VAL A 326 -19.21 -1.06 -10.91
N GLU A 327 -20.11 -2.02 -11.17
CA GLU A 327 -20.78 -2.79 -10.13
C GLU A 327 -19.77 -3.50 -9.21
N ASP A 328 -19.95 -3.32 -7.91
CA ASP A 328 -19.15 -3.98 -6.88
C ASP A 328 -19.79 -5.31 -6.47
N LYS A 329 -19.52 -6.36 -7.27
CA LYS A 329 -20.09 -7.70 -7.06
C LYS A 329 -19.63 -8.37 -5.76
N HIS A 330 -18.56 -7.87 -5.15
CA HIS A 330 -17.91 -8.48 -3.99
C HIS A 330 -18.10 -7.67 -2.69
N ASN A 331 -18.89 -6.59 -2.74
CA ASN A 331 -19.12 -5.68 -1.61
C ASN A 331 -17.81 -5.12 -1.01
N TRP A 332 -16.87 -4.75 -1.86
CA TRP A 332 -15.57 -4.20 -1.47
C TRP A 332 -15.61 -2.72 -1.08
N THR A 333 -16.65 -1.99 -1.43
CA THR A 333 -16.77 -0.56 -1.16
C THR A 333 -17.78 -0.28 -0.06
N THR A 334 -17.44 0.67 0.80
CA THR A 334 -18.35 1.19 1.82
C THR A 334 -18.59 2.66 1.59
N VAL A 335 -19.86 3.07 1.51
CA VAL A 335 -20.25 4.48 1.49
C VAL A 335 -20.03 5.07 2.89
N VAL A 336 -19.24 6.14 2.97
CA VAL A 336 -18.91 6.82 4.23
C VAL A 336 -19.51 8.22 4.32
N ILE A 337 -19.82 8.85 3.18
CA ILE A 337 -20.59 10.10 3.07
C ILE A 337 -21.62 9.87 1.95
N GLU A 338 -22.87 10.23 2.23
CA GLU A 338 -23.99 10.18 1.27
C GLU A 338 -23.99 11.38 0.32
#